data_AF-A0A5C2SEK4-F1
#
_entry.id   AF-A0A5C2SEK4-F1
#
_cell.length_a   1.000
_cell.length_b   1.000
_cell.length_c   1.000
_cell.angle_alpha   90.00
_cell.angle_beta   90.00
_cell.angle_gamma   90.00
#
_symmetry.space_group_name_H-M   'P 1'
#
loop_
_entity.id
_entity.type
_entity.pdbx_description
1 polymer ?
#
loop_
_entity_poly.entity_id
_entity_poly.type
_entity_poly.pdbx_seq_one_letter_code
_entity_poly.pdbx_strand_id
1 'polypeptide(L)'
;MSHTYMDGKPMMALNAMQSITIHGLATRDDGTPTKLEIKRTAPDSSKKKFFPLLFNGSRDTTVIPEIPPPTQSRLPPDGDVMLELQLGDVLGQNDRNVVYAVRVTNADSVACYVPPLVMKVARLFKGRNVSEEAGMYQDLECLQGSIIPRCFWYFCATIDHTQVAILPWDGPDCEYPRKLDPHIPFSLPHL
;
A
#
# COMPACT_ATOMS: atom_id res chain seq x y z
N MET A 1 18.79 16.50 -11.98
CA MET A 1 19.02 17.48 -10.91
C MET A 1 18.82 16.77 -9.58
N SER A 2 19.87 16.52 -8.80
CA SER A 2 19.72 15.90 -7.48
C SER A 2 19.17 16.95 -6.52
N HIS A 3 17.91 16.78 -6.12
CA HIS A 3 17.33 17.57 -5.05
C HIS A 3 17.86 17.03 -3.72
N THR A 4 18.97 17.59 -3.25
CA THR A 4 19.41 17.46 -1.87
C THR A 4 18.43 18.24 -0.99
N TYR A 5 17.74 17.55 -0.08
CA TYR A 5 16.89 18.17 0.93
C TYR A 5 17.70 18.46 2.21
N MET A 6 17.09 19.15 3.17
CA MET A 6 17.62 19.88 4.35
C MET A 6 18.80 19.29 5.16
N ASP A 7 19.27 18.08 4.86
CA ASP A 7 20.33 17.36 5.56
C ASP A 7 21.41 16.78 4.61
N GLY A 8 21.44 17.21 3.35
CA GLY A 8 22.38 16.73 2.32
C GLY A 8 22.11 15.31 1.81
N LYS A 9 21.16 14.59 2.42
CA LYS A 9 20.74 13.26 1.98
C LYS A 9 19.99 13.34 0.63
N PRO A 10 20.23 12.40 -0.31
CA PRO A 10 19.42 12.29 -1.52
C PRO A 10 17.98 11.91 -1.15
N MET A 11 17.01 12.43 -1.90
CA MET A 11 15.62 12.01 -1.75
C MET A 11 15.48 10.50 -2.00
N MET A 12 14.72 9.81 -1.15
CA MET A 12 14.42 8.40 -1.29
C MET A 12 13.77 8.10 -2.65
N ALA A 13 14.38 7.21 -3.42
CA ALA A 13 13.82 6.74 -4.70
C ALA A 13 12.64 5.80 -4.47
N LEU A 14 11.64 5.81 -5.36
CA LEU A 14 10.38 5.05 -5.23
C LEU A 14 10.56 3.54 -5.15
N ASN A 15 11.75 3.00 -5.42
CA ASN A 15 12.00 1.56 -5.38
C ASN A 15 13.14 1.20 -4.42
N ALA A 16 13.63 2.16 -3.63
CA ALA A 16 14.72 1.94 -2.69
C ALA A 16 14.32 1.09 -1.45
N MET A 17 13.02 0.93 -1.18
CA MET A 17 12.53 0.25 0.02
C MET A 17 12.27 -1.22 -0.22
N GLN A 18 12.73 -2.05 0.72
CA GLN A 18 12.56 -3.50 0.70
C GLN A 18 11.52 -3.96 1.71
N SER A 19 11.46 -3.35 2.90
CA SER A 19 10.53 -3.74 3.95
C SER A 19 10.23 -2.59 4.90
N ILE A 20 9.16 -2.75 5.67
CA ILE A 20 8.75 -1.86 6.74
C ILE A 20 8.52 -2.62 8.02
N THR A 21 8.81 -1.98 9.14
CA THR A 21 8.38 -2.38 10.47
C THR A 21 7.36 -1.37 10.98
N ILE A 22 6.16 -1.81 11.36
CA ILE A 22 5.06 -0.93 11.76
C ILE A 22 4.75 -1.13 13.23
N HIS A 23 4.80 -0.04 14.00
CA HIS A 23 4.42 0.04 15.40
C HIS A 23 3.02 0.61 15.55
N GLY A 24 2.22 0.04 16.45
CA GLY A 24 0.86 0.52 16.78
C GLY A 24 -0.25 0.06 15.83
N LEU A 25 0.07 -0.74 14.80
CA LEU A 25 -0.92 -1.33 13.91
C LEU A 25 -1.50 -2.64 14.45
N ALA A 26 -0.69 -3.38 15.21
CA ALA A 26 -1.01 -4.70 15.70
C ALA A 26 -0.92 -4.78 17.22
N THR A 27 -1.79 -5.60 17.79
CA THR A 27 -1.83 -5.91 19.22
C THR A 27 -1.95 -7.41 19.39
N ARG A 28 -1.25 -7.99 20.36
CA ARG A 28 -1.39 -9.41 20.70
C ARG A 28 -2.69 -9.68 21.45
N ASP A 29 -3.00 -10.95 21.64
CA ASP A 29 -4.12 -11.45 22.43
C ASP A 29 -4.13 -10.95 23.88
N ASP A 30 -2.97 -10.73 24.48
CA ASP A 30 -2.80 -10.12 25.80
C ASP A 30 -2.99 -8.59 25.84
N GLY A 31 -3.35 -7.96 24.70
CA GLY A 31 -3.50 -6.52 24.58
C GLY A 31 -2.18 -5.76 24.43
N THR A 32 -1.03 -6.45 24.38
CA THR A 32 0.26 -5.78 24.20
C THR A 32 0.47 -5.34 22.76
N PRO A 33 0.85 -4.07 22.50
CA PRO A 33 1.21 -3.64 21.16
C PRO A 33 2.39 -4.45 20.62
N THR A 34 2.26 -4.96 19.39
CA THR A 34 3.33 -5.69 18.70
C THR A 34 3.68 -5.01 17.39
N LYS A 35 4.94 -5.13 16.98
CA LYS A 35 5.40 -4.65 15.69
C LYS A 35 5.08 -5.65 14.58
N LEU A 36 4.77 -5.15 13.39
CA LEU A 36 4.62 -5.97 12.18
C LEU A 36 5.77 -5.68 11.22
N GLU A 37 6.48 -6.72 10.81
CA GLU A 37 7.49 -6.62 9.75
C GLU A 37 6.88 -7.14 8.44
N ILE A 38 6.89 -6.30 7.40
CA ILE A 38 6.26 -6.60 6.12
C ILE A 38 7.24 -6.30 4.99
N LYS A 39 7.44 -7.27 4.11
CA LYS A 39 8.25 -7.10 2.90
C LYS A 39 7.42 -6.49 1.78
N ARG A 40 8.09 -5.71 0.93
CA ARG A 40 7.50 -5.12 -0.27
C ARG A 40 7.03 -6.23 -1.21
N THR A 41 5.84 -6.04 -1.78
CA THR A 41 5.25 -6.96 -2.75
C THR A 41 4.81 -6.18 -3.97
N ALA A 42 4.79 -6.82 -5.14
CA ALA A 42 4.18 -6.21 -6.32
C ALA A 42 2.66 -6.11 -6.14
N PRO A 43 2.02 -4.97 -6.46
CA PRO A 43 0.58 -4.88 -6.48
C PRO A 43 -0.01 -5.67 -7.65
N ASP A 44 -1.30 -5.94 -7.58
CA ASP A 44 -2.03 -6.50 -8.71
C ASP A 44 -1.97 -5.54 -9.90
N SER A 45 -1.66 -6.04 -11.09
CA SER A 45 -1.64 -5.19 -12.27
C SER A 45 -3.05 -4.62 -12.50
N SER A 46 -3.16 -3.31 -12.70
CA SER A 46 -4.39 -2.63 -13.12
C SER A 46 -4.84 -2.99 -14.53
N LYS A 47 -4.17 -3.94 -15.19
CA LYS A 47 -4.59 -4.62 -16.42
C LYS A 47 -5.86 -5.44 -16.20
N LYS A 48 -6.92 -4.83 -15.67
CA LYS A 48 -8.24 -5.09 -16.22
C LYS A 48 -8.08 -4.82 -17.69
N LYS A 49 -8.12 -5.89 -18.49
CA LYS A 49 -8.33 -5.80 -19.93
C LYS A 49 -9.38 -4.71 -20.07
N PHE A 50 -9.02 -3.56 -20.63
CA PHE A 50 -10.00 -2.60 -21.09
C PHE A 50 -10.84 -3.43 -22.05
N PHE A 51 -11.95 -3.98 -21.56
CA PHE A 51 -12.97 -4.47 -22.44
C PHE A 51 -13.38 -3.21 -23.15
N PRO A 52 -13.15 -3.11 -24.48
CA PRO A 52 -13.71 -2.00 -25.21
C PRO A 52 -15.18 -2.04 -24.84
N LEU A 53 -15.64 -1.01 -24.14
CA LEU A 53 -17.07 -0.81 -23.92
C LEU A 53 -17.60 -0.80 -25.34
N LEU A 54 -18.20 -1.93 -25.75
CA LEU A 54 -18.85 -2.07 -27.02
C LEU A 54 -19.95 -1.01 -26.98
N PHE A 55 -19.63 0.16 -27.54
CA PHE A 55 -20.58 1.17 -27.93
C PHE A 55 -21.49 0.51 -28.96
N ASN A 56 -22.49 -0.19 -28.44
CA ASN A 56 -23.50 -0.84 -29.23
C ASN A 56 -24.43 0.27 -29.71
N GLY A 57 -24.12 0.89 -30.85
CA GLY A 57 -25.02 1.89 -31.43
C GLY A 57 -24.57 2.68 -32.64
N SER A 58 -23.28 2.75 -33.00
CA SER A 58 -22.88 3.48 -34.22
C SER A 58 -21.81 2.71 -35.00
N ARG A 59 -22.06 2.47 -36.29
CA ARG A 59 -21.12 1.91 -37.26
C ARG A 59 -20.04 2.94 -37.64
N ASP A 60 -19.46 3.60 -36.65
CA ASP A 60 -18.35 4.49 -36.87
C ASP A 60 -17.08 3.72 -36.50
N THR A 61 -16.34 3.28 -37.50
CA THR A 61 -15.06 2.57 -37.39
C THR A 61 -13.96 3.51 -36.92
N THR A 62 -14.19 4.22 -35.81
CA THR A 62 -13.14 4.97 -35.13
C THR A 62 -12.18 3.95 -34.55
N VAL A 63 -11.09 3.71 -35.29
CA VAL A 63 -9.94 2.95 -34.83
C VAL A 63 -9.45 3.64 -33.57
N ILE A 64 -9.73 3.05 -32.41
CA ILE A 64 -9.18 3.53 -31.15
C ILE A 64 -7.66 3.43 -31.31
N PRO A 65 -6.90 4.53 -31.17
CA PRO A 65 -5.46 4.48 -31.23
C PRO A 65 -4.94 3.43 -30.26
N GLU A 66 -4.03 2.58 -30.73
CA GLU A 66 -3.38 1.60 -29.88
C GLU A 66 -2.76 2.34 -28.68
N ILE A 67 -3.07 1.87 -27.47
CA ILE A 67 -2.53 2.48 -26.26
C ILE A 67 -1.01 2.30 -26.34
N PRO A 68 -0.21 3.38 -26.35
CA PRO A 68 1.22 3.25 -26.43
C PRO A 68 1.72 2.38 -25.27
N PRO A 69 2.74 1.53 -25.49
CA PRO A 69 3.27 0.68 -24.45
C PRO A 69 3.66 1.55 -23.25
N PRO A 70 3.46 1.06 -22.00
CA PRO A 70 3.86 1.79 -20.81
C PRO A 70 5.30 2.25 -20.94
N THR A 71 5.57 3.51 -20.57
CA THR A 71 6.95 4.01 -20.56
C THR A 71 7.76 3.13 -19.62
N GLN A 72 8.92 2.64 -20.07
CA GLN A 72 9.80 1.85 -19.22
C GLN A 72 10.17 2.67 -17.98
N SER A 73 10.00 2.07 -16.80
CA SER A 73 10.33 2.73 -15.54
C SER A 73 11.80 3.17 -15.57
N ARG A 74 12.05 4.40 -15.11
CA ARG A 74 13.41 4.98 -15.02
C ARG A 74 13.96 4.95 -13.61
N LEU A 75 13.33 4.17 -12.73
CA LEU A 75 13.77 4.01 -11.35
C LEU A 75 15.14 3.32 -11.30
N PRO A 76 15.99 3.62 -10.30
CA PRO A 76 17.25 2.92 -10.09
C PRO A 76 17.00 1.42 -9.82
N PRO A 77 18.03 0.58 -9.59
CA PRO A 77 17.81 -0.77 -9.07
C PRO A 77 17.09 -0.75 -7.71
N ASP A 78 16.39 -1.84 -7.37
CA ASP A 78 15.75 -1.97 -6.06
C ASP A 78 16.78 -1.80 -4.94
N GLY A 79 16.41 -1.00 -3.93
CA GLY A 79 17.25 -0.78 -2.76
C GLY A 79 16.95 -1.75 -1.61
N ASP A 80 17.75 -1.63 -0.55
CA ASP A 80 17.70 -2.42 0.67
C ASP A 80 17.21 -1.61 1.88
N VAL A 81 16.54 -0.47 1.65
CA VAL A 81 16.11 0.40 2.74
C VAL A 81 14.98 -0.26 3.53
N MET A 82 15.16 -0.29 4.85
CA MET A 82 14.16 -0.72 5.82
C MET A 82 13.70 0.47 6.65
N LEU A 83 12.39 0.74 6.68
CA LEU A 83 11.84 1.80 7.53
C LEU A 83 11.13 1.25 8.76
N GLU A 84 11.32 1.95 9.87
CA GLU A 84 10.52 1.79 11.07
C GLU A 84 9.48 2.92 11.12
N LEU A 85 8.21 2.54 11.21
CA LEU A 85 7.06 3.42 11.12
C LEU A 85 6.26 3.34 12.42
N GLN A 86 5.97 4.48 13.01
CA GLN A 86 5.00 4.61 14.09
C GLN A 86 3.66 5.08 13.51
N LEU A 87 2.62 4.28 13.72
CA LEU A 87 1.25 4.65 13.36
C LEU A 87 0.77 5.78 14.27
N GLY A 88 0.16 6.80 13.67
CA GLY A 88 -0.44 7.95 14.35
C GLY A 88 -1.95 8.03 14.12
N ASP A 89 -2.47 9.26 14.06
CA ASP A 89 -3.91 9.52 13.98
C ASP A 89 -4.53 9.06 12.64
N VAL A 90 -5.84 8.78 12.70
CA VAL A 90 -6.65 8.53 11.50
C VAL A 90 -6.87 9.85 10.76
N LEU A 91 -6.44 9.89 9.50
CA LEU A 91 -6.63 11.03 8.59
C LEU A 91 -7.91 10.90 7.76
N GLY A 92 -8.39 9.68 7.52
CA GLY A 92 -9.61 9.42 6.78
C GLY A 92 -9.99 7.94 6.77
N GLN A 93 -11.27 7.63 6.59
CA GLN A 93 -11.75 6.26 6.55
C GLN A 93 -12.98 6.09 5.67
N ASN A 94 -13.14 4.89 5.11
CA ASN A 94 -14.34 4.43 4.41
C ASN A 94 -14.56 2.93 4.68
N ASP A 95 -15.47 2.30 3.95
CA ASP A 95 -15.81 0.88 4.03
C ASP A 95 -14.73 -0.07 3.49
N ARG A 96 -13.69 0.46 2.83
CA ARG A 96 -12.61 -0.32 2.19
C ARG A 96 -11.26 -0.16 2.86
N ASN A 97 -10.98 0.99 3.45
CA ASN A 97 -9.68 1.31 4.02
C ASN A 97 -9.75 2.41 5.07
N VAL A 98 -8.65 2.53 5.82
CA VAL A 98 -8.35 3.63 6.73
C VAL A 98 -6.99 4.21 6.36
N VAL A 99 -6.89 5.53 6.36
CA VAL A 99 -5.66 6.29 6.10
C VAL A 99 -5.16 6.84 7.43
N TYR A 100 -3.91 6.56 7.74
CA TYR A 100 -3.23 6.98 8.97
C TYR A 100 -2.09 7.93 8.67
N ALA A 101 -1.88 8.87 9.58
CA ALA A 101 -0.59 9.55 9.70
C ALA A 101 0.47 8.52 10.14
N VAL A 102 1.69 8.65 9.63
CA VAL A 102 2.81 7.84 10.08
C VAL A 102 4.04 8.70 10.31
N ARG A 103 4.82 8.32 11.32
CA ARG A 103 6.12 8.91 11.59
C ARG A 103 7.21 7.87 11.35
N VAL A 104 8.24 8.24 10.60
CA VAL A 104 9.43 7.41 10.40
C VAL A 104 10.33 7.56 11.63
N THR A 105 10.52 6.49 12.39
CA THR A 105 11.27 6.54 13.67
C THR A 105 12.77 6.36 13.48
N ASN A 106 13.21 5.74 12.39
CA ASN A 106 14.61 5.52 12.04
C ASN A 106 15.12 6.44 10.91
N ALA A 107 14.51 7.61 10.73
CA ALA A 107 14.82 8.55 9.64
C ALA A 107 16.30 9.01 9.63
N ASP A 108 16.91 9.15 10.81
CA ASP A 108 18.31 9.57 10.93
C ASP A 108 19.28 8.45 10.50
N SER A 109 18.89 7.19 10.71
CA SER A 109 19.68 6.00 10.41
C SER A 109 19.70 5.64 8.93
N VAL A 110 18.75 6.15 8.13
CA VAL A 110 18.72 5.89 6.69
C VAL A 110 19.55 6.91 5.91
N ALA A 111 20.26 6.43 4.88
CA ALA A 111 21.15 7.25 4.06
C ALA A 111 20.42 8.21 3.09
N CYS A 112 19.08 8.16 3.05
CA CYS A 112 18.26 8.99 2.18
C CYS A 112 17.23 9.80 2.98
N TYR A 113 16.81 10.93 2.41
CA TYR A 113 15.73 11.73 2.96
C TYR A 113 14.39 11.04 2.67
N VAL A 114 13.66 10.73 3.73
CA VAL A 114 12.29 10.20 3.64
C VAL A 114 11.31 11.36 3.73
N PRO A 115 10.51 11.64 2.69
CA PRO A 115 9.47 12.66 2.78
C PRO A 115 8.39 12.26 3.79
N PRO A 116 7.57 13.20 4.30
CA PRO A 116 6.41 12.86 5.12
C PRO A 116 5.53 11.82 4.43
N LEU A 117 5.16 10.77 5.17
CA LEU A 117 4.40 9.62 4.65
C LEU A 117 3.02 9.54 5.30
N VAL A 118 2.11 8.88 4.59
CA VAL A 118 0.82 8.40 5.11
C VAL A 118 0.70 6.92 4.80
N MET A 119 -0.10 6.19 5.58
CA MET A 119 -0.32 4.77 5.38
C MET A 119 -1.79 4.49 5.14
N LYS A 120 -2.11 3.82 4.03
CA LYS A 120 -3.45 3.34 3.71
C LYS A 120 -3.54 1.85 4.02
N VAL A 121 -4.33 1.50 5.02
CA VAL A 121 -4.52 0.11 5.45
C VAL A 121 -5.88 -0.37 4.96
N ALA A 122 -5.91 -1.49 4.24
CA ALA A 122 -7.15 -2.10 3.80
C ALA A 122 -7.96 -2.60 5.02
N ARG A 123 -9.29 -2.57 4.93
CA ARG A 123 -10.15 -3.32 5.85
C ARG A 123 -10.10 -4.82 5.53
N LEU A 124 -10.58 -5.62 6.47
CA LEU A 124 -10.65 -7.07 6.32
C LEU A 124 -11.33 -7.46 5.00
N PHE A 125 -10.73 -8.38 4.25
CA PHE A 125 -11.17 -8.83 2.92
C PHE A 125 -11.23 -7.75 1.81
N LYS A 126 -10.69 -6.54 2.06
CA LYS A 126 -10.63 -5.44 1.07
C LYS A 126 -9.23 -5.19 0.51
N GLY A 127 -8.27 -6.08 0.81
CA GLY A 127 -6.87 -5.97 0.36
C GLY A 127 -6.72 -5.77 -1.14
N ARG A 128 -7.53 -6.49 -1.94
CA ARG A 128 -7.53 -6.36 -3.41
C ARG A 128 -7.79 -4.94 -3.90
N ASN A 129 -8.63 -4.16 -3.23
CA ASN A 129 -8.89 -2.78 -3.64
C ASN A 129 -7.65 -1.89 -3.49
N VAL A 130 -6.89 -2.06 -2.41
CA VAL A 130 -5.65 -1.31 -2.18
C VAL A 130 -4.55 -1.79 -3.13
N SER A 131 -4.50 -3.10 -3.41
CA SER A 131 -3.63 -3.70 -4.41
C SER A 131 -3.87 -3.13 -5.81
N GLU A 132 -5.12 -3.14 -6.30
CA GLU A 132 -5.49 -2.58 -7.60
C GLU A 132 -5.19 -1.08 -7.71
N GLU A 133 -5.44 -0.32 -6.65
CA GLU A 133 -5.11 1.12 -6.59
C GLU A 133 -3.58 1.34 -6.66
N ALA A 134 -2.79 0.56 -5.94
CA ALA A 134 -1.32 0.61 -6.02
C ALA A 134 -0.80 0.25 -7.43
N GLY A 135 -1.44 -0.72 -8.10
CA GLY A 135 -1.18 -1.04 -9.50
C GLY A 135 -1.43 0.15 -10.43
N MET A 136 -2.54 0.88 -10.22
CA MET A 136 -2.81 2.10 -11.00
C MET A 136 -1.74 3.17 -10.83
N TYR A 137 -1.18 3.32 -9.62
CA TYR A 137 -0.07 4.25 -9.43
C TYR A 137 1.17 3.84 -10.24
N GLN A 138 1.47 2.54 -10.37
CA GLN A 138 2.57 2.07 -11.22
C GLN A 138 2.32 2.41 -12.69
N ASP A 139 1.10 2.20 -13.19
CA ASP A 139 0.74 2.55 -14.57
C ASP A 139 0.79 4.06 -14.82
N LEU A 140 0.56 4.88 -13.79
CA LEU A 140 0.56 6.34 -13.84
C LEU A 140 1.84 6.97 -13.26
N GLU A 141 2.97 6.26 -13.30
CA GLU A 141 4.26 6.69 -12.72
C GLU A 141 4.64 8.13 -13.15
N CYS A 142 4.43 8.47 -14.43
CA CYS A 142 4.79 9.79 -14.97
C CYS A 142 3.95 10.96 -14.43
N LEU A 143 2.78 10.69 -13.82
CA LEU A 143 1.90 11.72 -13.25
C LEU A 143 2.12 11.92 -11.74
N GLN A 144 2.81 10.99 -11.10
CA GLN A 144 3.01 10.99 -9.66
C GLN A 144 3.86 12.17 -9.17
N GLY A 145 3.39 12.84 -8.12
CA GLY A 145 4.04 14.00 -7.52
C GLY A 145 3.86 15.30 -8.30
N SER A 146 3.03 15.30 -9.34
CA SER A 146 2.59 16.49 -10.06
C SER A 146 1.07 16.60 -10.02
N ILE A 147 0.38 15.62 -10.61
CA ILE A 147 -1.09 15.62 -10.74
C ILE A 147 -1.72 14.67 -9.72
N ILE A 148 -1.08 13.53 -9.47
CA ILE A 148 -1.54 12.53 -8.49
C ILE A 148 -0.52 12.38 -7.36
N PRO A 149 -0.94 11.88 -6.18
CA PRO A 149 -0.01 11.60 -5.08
C PRO A 149 1.11 10.65 -5.50
N ARG A 150 2.25 10.72 -4.80
CA ARG A 150 3.30 9.71 -4.93
C ARG A 150 2.91 8.49 -4.09
N CYS A 151 2.63 7.37 -4.74
CA CYS A 151 2.56 6.07 -4.11
C CYS A 151 3.96 5.47 -4.14
N PHE A 152 4.61 5.49 -2.98
CA PHE A 152 5.98 5.02 -2.92
C PHE A 152 6.07 3.49 -2.98
N TRP A 153 5.25 2.77 -2.21
CA TRP A 153 5.35 1.31 -2.09
C TRP A 153 4.01 0.64 -1.75
N TYR A 154 3.91 -0.65 -2.08
CA TYR A 154 2.83 -1.55 -1.68
C TYR A 154 3.40 -2.69 -0.83
N PHE A 155 2.69 -3.01 0.26
CA PHE A 155 3.06 -4.01 1.25
C PHE A 155 1.87 -4.92 1.50
N CYS A 156 2.13 -6.22 1.57
CA CYS A 156 1.11 -7.22 1.85
C CYS A 156 1.70 -8.30 2.76
N ALA A 157 0.98 -8.67 3.81
CA ALA A 157 1.34 -9.76 4.70
C ALA A 157 0.11 -10.59 5.05
N THR A 158 0.32 -11.88 5.21
CA THR A 158 -0.65 -12.79 5.83
C THR A 158 -0.52 -12.67 7.35
N ILE A 159 -1.63 -12.43 8.04
CA ILE A 159 -1.67 -12.30 9.50
C ILE A 159 -2.44 -13.48 10.08
N ASP A 160 -1.89 -14.09 11.13
CA ASP A 160 -2.64 -15.03 11.96
C ASP A 160 -3.59 -14.26 12.90
N HIS A 161 -4.84 -14.14 12.48
CA HIS A 161 -5.90 -13.46 13.21
C HIS A 161 -6.28 -14.12 14.54
N THR A 162 -5.78 -15.32 14.83
CA THR A 162 -6.02 -16.00 16.11
C THR A 162 -5.13 -15.45 17.22
N GLN A 163 -3.97 -14.88 16.87
CA GLN A 163 -2.95 -14.39 17.81
C GLN A 163 -2.80 -12.87 17.82
N VAL A 164 -3.26 -12.20 16.75
CA VAL A 164 -3.03 -10.77 16.55
C VAL A 164 -4.31 -10.05 16.15
N ALA A 165 -4.56 -8.94 16.84
CA ALA A 165 -5.50 -7.90 16.45
C ALA A 165 -4.85 -6.89 15.53
N ILE A 166 -5.55 -6.48 14.48
CA ILE A 166 -5.08 -5.49 13.52
C ILE A 166 -6.09 -4.35 13.44
N LEU A 167 -5.60 -3.12 13.55
CA LEU A 167 -6.37 -1.95 13.15
C LEU A 167 -6.32 -1.84 11.62
N PRO A 168 -7.43 -1.59 10.91
CA PRO A 168 -8.78 -1.26 11.37
C PRO A 168 -9.76 -2.45 11.34
N TRP A 169 -9.26 -3.69 11.38
CA TRP A 169 -10.08 -4.90 11.22
C TRP A 169 -10.91 -5.18 12.46
N ASP A 170 -10.31 -4.91 13.61
CA ASP A 170 -10.88 -5.25 14.91
C ASP A 170 -11.40 -3.97 15.58
N GLY A 171 -12.65 -4.03 16.06
CA GLY A 171 -13.24 -2.99 16.89
C GLY A 171 -12.66 -3.00 18.32
N PRO A 172 -12.98 -1.97 19.14
CA PRO A 172 -12.50 -1.89 20.53
C PRO A 172 -12.95 -3.08 21.39
N ASP A 173 -14.03 -3.76 21.02
CA ASP A 173 -14.64 -4.86 21.77
C ASP A 173 -14.23 -6.26 21.27
N CYS A 174 -13.13 -6.38 20.52
CA CYS A 174 -12.69 -7.66 19.99
C CYS A 174 -12.07 -8.54 21.10
N GLU A 175 -12.77 -9.61 21.49
CA GLU A 175 -12.28 -10.58 22.49
C GLU A 175 -11.35 -11.63 21.86
N TYR A 176 -10.30 -12.01 22.59
CA TYR A 176 -9.31 -13.01 22.20
C TYR A 176 -9.35 -14.27 23.09
N PRO A 177 -9.11 -15.48 22.54
CA PRO A 177 -8.97 -15.76 21.10
C PRO A 177 -10.31 -15.58 20.38
N ARG A 178 -10.26 -15.07 19.15
CA ARG A 178 -11.48 -14.90 18.35
C ARG A 178 -12.19 -16.24 18.23
N LYS A 179 -13.43 -16.31 18.71
CA LYS A 179 -14.32 -17.41 18.33
C LYS A 179 -14.51 -17.29 16.83
N LEU A 180 -14.11 -18.32 16.09
CA LEU A 180 -14.40 -18.45 14.66
C LEU A 180 -15.89 -18.17 14.47
N ASP A 181 -16.23 -17.04 13.84
CA ASP A 181 -17.60 -16.81 13.41
C ASP A 181 -17.81 -17.67 12.15
N PRO A 182 -18.62 -18.74 12.22
CA PRO A 182 -18.87 -19.61 11.08
C PRO A 182 -19.55 -18.88 9.92
N HIS A 183 -20.05 -17.65 10.12
CA HIS A 183 -20.69 -16.83 9.10
C HIS A 183 -19.74 -15.85 8.40
N ILE A 184 -18.46 -15.76 8.80
CA ILE A 184 -17.45 -15.01 8.06
C ILE A 184 -16.76 -15.96 7.07
N PRO A 185 -17.10 -15.92 5.77
CA PRO A 185 -16.46 -16.79 4.81
C PRO A 185 -14.97 -16.41 4.68
N PHE A 186 -14.10 -17.31 5.15
CA PHE A 186 -12.68 -17.27 4.80
C PHE A 186 -12.56 -17.50 3.30
N SER A 187 -12.47 -16.41 2.55
CA SER A 187 -12.01 -16.49 1.15
C SER A 187 -10.50 -16.71 1.21
N LEU A 188 -10.10 -17.97 1.07
CA LEU A 188 -8.71 -18.33 0.79
C LEU A 188 -8.23 -17.53 -0.44
N PRO A 189 -7.01 -16.97 -0.43
CA PRO A 189 -6.45 -16.40 -1.64
C PRO A 189 -6.30 -17.53 -2.66
N HIS A 190 -6.90 -17.36 -3.84
CA HIS A 190 -6.59 -18.17 -5.00
C HIS A 190 -5.11 -17.96 -5.33
N LEU A 191 -4.29 -18.97 -5.02
CA LEU A 191 -2.92 -19.13 -5.52
C LEU A 191 -2.93 -19.28 -7.04
#